data_AF-A0AAD5M8E8-F1
#
_entry.id   AF-A0AAD5M8E8-F1
#
_cell.length_a   1.000
_cell.length_b   1.000
_cell.length_c   1.000
_cell.angle_alpha   90.00
_cell.angle_beta   90.00
_cell.angle_gamma   90.00
#
_symmetry.space_group_name_H-M   'P 1'
#
loop_
_entity.id
_entity.type
_entity.pdbx_description
1 polymer ?
#
loop_
_entity_poly.entity_id
_entity_poly.type
_entity_poly.pdbx_seq_one_letter_code
_entity_poly.pdbx_strand_id
1 'polypeptide(L)' 'MSFFGKMKNLFRTSTVEESRRSLPSIIEVNVNPKDFWEIVGELGDGAFGKVEKAVF' A
#
# COMPACT_ATOMS: atom_id res chain seq x y z
N MET A 1 22.11 33.84 -19.15
CA MET A 1 22.04 32.44 -18.69
C MET A 1 20.65 32.18 -18.16
N SER A 2 19.85 31.38 -18.87
CA SER A 2 18.45 31.09 -18.52
C SER A 2 18.30 29.59 -18.34
N PHE A 3 18.31 29.12 -17.08
CA PHE A 3 18.06 27.71 -16.76
C PHE A 3 17.27 27.49 -15.46
N PHE A 4 16.73 28.55 -14.84
CA PHE A 4 15.69 28.40 -13.80
C PHE A 4 14.30 28.03 -14.38
N GLY A 5 14.18 27.91 -15.71
CA GLY A 5 12.96 27.47 -16.41
C GLY A 5 12.65 25.96 -16.35
N LYS A 6 13.36 25.17 -15.54
CA LYS A 6 13.18 23.70 -15.44
C LYS A 6 12.52 23.21 -14.15
N MET A 7 12.15 24.10 -13.22
CA MET A 7 11.45 23.72 -11.97
C MET A 7 9.93 23.54 -12.13
N LYS A 8 9.40 23.65 -13.36
CA LYS A 8 7.96 23.43 -13.63
C LYS A 8 7.56 21.97 -13.86
N ASN A 9 8.54 21.06 -13.93
CA ASN A 9 8.31 19.62 -14.17
C ASN A 9 8.37 18.76 -12.89
N LEU A 10 8.48 19.39 -11.71
CA LEU A 10 8.36 18.73 -10.40
C LEU A 10 6.90 18.56 -9.95
N PHE A 11 5.95 19.07 -10.73
CA PHE A 11 4.54 18.66 -10.67
C PHE A 11 4.33 17.41 -11.54
N ARG A 12 5.01 16.31 -11.20
CA ARG A 12 4.55 14.96 -11.56
C ARG A 12 3.32 14.64 -10.71
N THR A 13 2.24 15.37 -10.98
CA THR A 13 0.87 15.06 -10.56
C THR A 13 0.40 13.86 -11.38
N SER A 14 0.90 12.68 -11.05
CA SER A 14 0.41 11.42 -11.62
C SER A 14 0.43 10.28 -10.59
N THR A 15 0.33 10.61 -9.30
CA THR A 15 0.06 9.65 -8.21
C THR A 15 -1.25 9.95 -7.47
N VAL A 16 -1.89 11.10 -7.74
CA VAL A 16 -3.17 11.48 -7.10
C VAL A 16 -4.38 10.86 -7.81
N GLU A 17 -4.24 10.36 -9.03
CA GLU A 17 -5.35 9.71 -9.76
C GLU A 17 -5.58 8.26 -9.32
N GLU A 18 -4.57 7.59 -8.74
CA GLU A 18 -4.69 6.18 -8.36
C GLU A 18 -5.43 5.98 -7.02
N SER A 19 -5.51 7.04 -6.20
CA SER A 19 -6.24 7.04 -4.93
C SER A 19 -7.77 7.13 -5.07
N ARG A 20 -8.31 7.27 -6.28
CA ARG A 20 -9.76 7.33 -6.56
C ARG A 20 -10.33 6.07 -7.18
N ARG A 21 -9.52 5.04 -7.43
CA ARG A 21 -10.06 3.76 -7.87
C ARG A 21 -10.77 3.14 -6.67
N SER A 22 -12.08 2.96 -6.79
CA SER A 22 -12.85 2.20 -5.81
C SER A 22 -12.15 0.85 -5.63
N LEU A 23 -11.87 0.48 -4.39
CA LEU A 23 -11.30 -0.83 -4.09
C LEU A 23 -12.20 -1.91 -4.73
N PRO A 24 -11.61 -2.99 -5.28
CA PRO A 24 -12.39 -4.12 -5.77
C PRO A 24 -13.38 -4.62 -4.70
N SER A 25 -14.54 -5.13 -5.14
CA SER A 25 -15.60 -5.58 -4.23
C SER A 25 -15.21 -6.73 -3.28
N ILE A 26 -14.08 -7.40 -3.55
CA ILE A 26 -13.52 -8.44 -2.68
C ILE A 26 -12.77 -7.86 -1.46
N ILE A 27 -12.42 -6.57 -1.50
CA ILE A 27 -11.69 -5.92 -0.41
C ILE A 27 -12.71 -5.29 0.53
N GLU A 28 -12.82 -5.85 1.72
CA GLU A 28 -13.60 -5.26 2.81
C GLU A 28 -12.80 -4.11 3.46
N VAL A 29 -13.48 -2.97 3.65
CA VAL A 29 -12.90 -1.75 4.22
C VAL A 29 -13.58 -1.46 5.55
N ASN A 30 -12.84 -0.86 6.50
CA ASN A 30 -13.30 -0.57 7.87
C ASN A 30 -13.52 -1.80 8.75
N VAL A 31 -12.79 -2.88 8.48
CA VAL A 31 -12.80 -4.11 9.27
C VAL A 31 -11.45 -4.26 9.97
N ASN A 32 -11.44 -4.64 11.24
CA ASN A 32 -10.21 -4.94 11.96
C ASN A 32 -9.83 -6.42 11.75
N PRO A 33 -8.74 -6.75 11.03
CA PRO A 33 -8.38 -8.13 10.75
C PRO A 33 -8.05 -8.94 12.01
N LYS A 34 -7.67 -8.29 13.12
CA LYS A 34 -7.38 -8.96 14.39
C LYS A 34 -8.61 -9.54 15.09
N ASP A 35 -9.80 -9.13 14.68
CA ASP A 35 -11.04 -9.70 15.21
C ASP A 35 -11.38 -11.06 14.56
N PHE A 36 -10.75 -11.37 13.43
CA PHE A 36 -10.99 -12.59 12.65
C PHE A 36 -9.79 -13.55 12.67
N TRP A 37 -8.59 -13.01 12.90
CA TRP A 37 -7.35 -13.76 12.75
C TRP A 37 -6.42 -13.50 13.94
N GLU A 38 -5.95 -14.57 14.57
CA GLU A 38 -4.88 -14.53 15.55
C GLU A 38 -3.53 -14.81 14.89
N ILE A 39 -2.57 -13.91 15.07
CA ILE A 39 -1.21 -14.07 14.55
C ILE A 39 -0.43 -15.00 15.47
N VAL A 40 0.03 -16.13 14.94
CA VAL A 40 0.72 -17.19 15.71
C VAL A 40 2.23 -17.28 15.42
N GLY A 41 2.74 -16.48 14.49
CA GLY A 41 4.17 -16.41 14.19
C GLY A 41 4.48 -15.77 12.84
N GLU A 42 5.75 -15.81 12.44
CA GLU A 42 6.22 -15.32 11.15
C GLU A 42 6.58 -16.51 10.23
N LEU A 43 6.40 -16.34 8.92
CA LEU A 43 6.67 -17.35 7.89
C LEU A 43 7.81 -16.91 6.97
N GLY A 44 8.71 -17.86 6.69
CA GLY A 44 9.84 -17.66 5.79
C GLY A 44 11.01 -16.91 6.42
N ASP A 45 11.92 -16.45 5.58
CA ASP A 45 13.14 -15.72 5.94
C ASP A 45 13.02 -14.20 5.73
N GLY A 46 11.88 -13.73 5.22
CA GLY A 46 11.61 -12.32 5.00
C GLY A 46 12.27 -11.71 3.75
N ALA A 47 12.79 -12.51 2.81
CA ALA A 47 13.50 -11.99 1.64
C ALA A 47 12.67 -11.03 0.75
N PHE A 48 11.35 -11.22 0.69
CA PHE A 48 10.42 -10.41 -0.12
C PHE A 48 9.41 -9.60 0.70
N GLY A 49 9.63 -9.52 2.01
CA GLY A 49 8.71 -8.87 2.95
C GLY A 49 8.28 -9.81 4.06
N LYS A 50 7.71 -9.20 5.11
CA LYS A 50 7.24 -9.92 6.28
C LYS A 50 5.94 -10.66 5.95
N VAL A 51 5.90 -11.95 6.25
CA VAL A 51 4.72 -12.79 6.12
C VAL A 51 4.38 -13.33 7.50
N GLU A 52 3.13 -13.17 7.93
CA GLU A 52 2.65 -13.64 9.23
C GLU A 52 1.81 -14.91 9.05
N LYS A 53 1.98 -15.87 9.97
CA LYS A 53 1.11 -17.03 10.10
C LYS A 53 -0.11 -16.63 10.95
N ALA A 54 -1.30 -16.86 10.42
CA ALA A 54 -2.54 -16.59 11.12
C ALA A 54 -3.42 -17.85 11.24
N VAL A 55 -4.24 -17.91 12.28
CA VAL A 55 -5.31 -18.91 12.47
C VAL A 55 -6.65 -18.20 12.68
N PHE A 56 -7.74 -18.87 12.35
CA PHE A 56 -9.12 -18.40 12.55
C PHE A 56 -9.67 -18.86 13.90
#